data_AF-A0AAI9R926-F1
#
_entry.id   AF-A0AAI9R926-F1
#
_cell.length_a   1.000
_cell.length_b   1.000
_cell.length_c   1.000
_cell.angle_alpha   90.00
_cell.angle_beta   90.00
_cell.angle_gamma   90.00
#
_symmetry.space_group_name_H-M   'P 1'
#
loop_
_entity.id
_entity.type
_entity.pdbx_description
1 polymer ?
#
loop_
_entity_poly.entity_id
_entity_poly.type
_entity_poly.pdbx_seq_one_letter_code
_entity_poly.pdbx_strand_id
1 'polypeptide(L)'
;MTDKGWKGADLIFDLDGDHLPGVSDRDFPAMLELIQDQAWKLWSEFLEPEFGFQEQYVQTSFSGHRGYHIHVRDPAYLQLDSNARRQLVNYIRGEGVNVQTVVGNSQGGWKNRVEDGTEIVVEKLRSIGSKSADGNELLVELDGIMKQRLKSQDSKIKSFSKKKLAMLAEQSLNDTKIERLKSNTSLTVFGEEQTSAFWELVKGD
;
A
#
# COMPACT_ATOMS: atom_id res chain seq x y z
N MET A 1 -7.53 -16.57 -30.73
CA MET A 1 -6.68 -17.03 -29.61
C MET A 1 -6.60 -18.55 -29.56
N THR A 2 -7.72 -19.27 -29.74
CA THR A 2 -7.76 -20.74 -29.84
C THR A 2 -6.78 -21.30 -30.88
N ASP A 3 -6.69 -20.68 -32.06
CA ASP A 3 -5.79 -21.11 -33.14
C ASP A 3 -4.29 -20.96 -32.81
N LYS A 4 -3.94 -20.14 -31.82
CA LYS A 4 -2.55 -19.97 -31.36
C LYS A 4 -2.12 -21.04 -30.35
N GLY A 5 -3.08 -21.84 -29.83
CA GLY A 5 -2.81 -22.88 -28.84
C GLY A 5 -2.13 -22.35 -27.58
N TRP A 6 -2.78 -21.41 -26.88
CA TRP A 6 -2.25 -20.80 -25.65
C TRP A 6 -1.79 -21.87 -24.65
N LYS A 7 -0.55 -21.76 -24.17
CA LYS A 7 0.08 -22.74 -23.27
C LYS A 7 0.32 -22.23 -21.85
N GLY A 8 -0.09 -21.01 -21.55
CA GLY A 8 0.26 -20.30 -20.32
C GLY A 8 0.92 -18.96 -20.60
N ALA A 9 1.19 -18.21 -19.53
CA ALA A 9 1.92 -16.96 -19.58
C ALA A 9 2.69 -16.74 -18.27
N ASP A 10 3.86 -16.12 -18.34
CA ASP A 10 4.62 -15.66 -17.17
C ASP A 10 3.76 -14.72 -16.32
N LEU A 11 4.02 -14.66 -15.02
CA LEU A 11 3.52 -13.55 -14.18
C LEU A 11 4.49 -12.39 -14.32
N ILE A 12 3.94 -11.20 -14.57
CA ILE A 12 4.73 -9.98 -14.74
C ILE A 12 4.15 -8.92 -13.82
N PHE A 13 4.99 -8.36 -12.97
CA PHE A 13 4.69 -7.17 -12.18
C PHE A 13 5.42 -5.99 -12.80
N ASP A 14 4.67 -4.97 -13.19
CA ASP A 14 5.18 -3.75 -13.80
C ASP A 14 5.05 -2.61 -12.79
N LEU A 15 6.18 -2.04 -12.39
CA LEU A 15 6.26 -0.94 -11.46
C LEU A 15 6.70 0.30 -12.22
N ASP A 16 5.78 1.26 -12.36
CA ASP A 16 6.00 2.51 -13.09
C ASP A 16 6.10 3.71 -12.15
N GLY A 17 7.19 4.47 -12.28
CA GLY A 17 7.49 5.65 -11.48
C GLY A 17 6.51 6.81 -11.69
N ASP A 18 5.82 6.87 -12.83
CA ASP A 18 4.84 7.94 -13.15
C ASP A 18 3.62 7.97 -12.23
N HIS A 19 3.40 6.88 -11.50
CA HIS A 19 2.26 6.73 -10.61
C HIS A 19 2.64 6.89 -9.13
N LEU A 20 3.91 7.19 -8.86
CA LEU A 20 4.40 7.42 -7.50
C LEU A 20 3.94 8.79 -6.99
N PRO A 21 3.31 8.83 -5.80
CA PRO A 21 2.92 10.10 -5.19
C PRO A 21 4.16 10.83 -4.66
N GLY A 22 4.18 12.16 -4.82
CA GLY A 22 5.23 13.00 -4.22
C GLY A 22 6.49 13.18 -5.06
N VAL A 23 6.65 12.42 -6.14
CA VAL A 23 7.79 12.57 -7.06
C VAL A 23 7.40 13.42 -8.27
N SER A 24 8.26 14.37 -8.60
CA SER A 24 8.12 15.18 -9.82
C SER A 24 8.74 14.42 -11.00
N ASP A 25 8.10 14.42 -12.16
CA ASP A 25 8.65 13.87 -13.42
C ASP A 25 10.03 14.47 -13.78
N ARG A 26 10.39 15.60 -13.16
CA ARG A 26 11.66 16.31 -13.37
C ARG A 26 12.77 15.85 -12.43
N ASP A 27 12.45 15.14 -11.35
CA ASP A 27 13.42 14.60 -10.40
C ASP A 27 13.62 13.10 -10.62
N PHE A 28 14.33 12.81 -11.71
CA PHE A 28 14.57 11.45 -12.18
C PHE A 28 15.37 10.59 -11.18
N PRO A 29 16.44 11.09 -10.52
CA PRO A 29 17.16 10.32 -9.52
C PRO A 29 16.27 9.89 -8.34
N ALA A 30 15.52 10.83 -7.74
CA ALA A 30 14.64 10.51 -6.62
C ALA A 30 13.53 9.51 -7.01
N MET A 31 13.00 9.64 -8.23
CA MET A 31 12.04 8.69 -8.78
C MET A 31 12.60 7.27 -8.89
N LEU A 32 13.83 7.14 -9.40
CA LEU A 32 14.48 5.85 -9.57
C LEU A 32 14.77 5.18 -8.21
N GLU A 33 15.24 5.95 -7.23
CA GLU A 33 15.46 5.43 -5.88
C GLU A 33 14.15 4.93 -5.27
N LEU A 34 13.07 5.69 -5.40
CA LEU A 34 11.78 5.32 -4.84
C LEU A 34 11.18 4.09 -5.55
N ILE A 35 11.20 4.03 -6.88
CA ILE A 35 10.65 2.87 -7.61
C ILE A 35 11.49 1.61 -7.41
N GLN A 36 12.80 1.76 -7.17
CA GLN A 36 13.67 0.64 -6.79
C GLN A 36 13.31 0.10 -5.40
N ASP A 37 13.11 0.97 -4.41
CA ASP A 37 12.66 0.59 -3.07
C ASP A 37 11.29 -0.12 -3.13
N GLN A 38 10.35 0.40 -3.91
CA GLN A 38 9.04 -0.24 -4.12
C GLN A 38 9.16 -1.63 -4.78
N ALA A 39 10.05 -1.79 -5.77
CA ALA A 39 10.31 -3.10 -6.38
C ALA A 39 10.90 -4.08 -5.37
N TRP A 40 11.81 -3.62 -4.51
CA TRP A 40 12.37 -4.44 -3.44
C TRP A 40 11.34 -4.82 -2.39
N LYS A 41 10.49 -3.89 -1.94
CA LYS A 41 9.38 -4.17 -1.01
C LYS A 41 8.41 -5.18 -1.58
N LEU A 42 8.02 -5.03 -2.86
CA LEU A 42 7.16 -6.01 -3.53
C LEU A 42 7.77 -7.42 -3.45
N TRP A 43 9.05 -7.56 -3.77
CA TRP A 43 9.75 -8.85 -3.69
C TRP A 43 9.83 -9.38 -2.25
N SER A 44 10.46 -8.62 -1.36
CA SER A 44 10.88 -9.04 -0.02
C SER A 44 9.74 -9.14 0.98
N GLU A 45 8.59 -8.49 0.72
CA GLU A 45 7.46 -8.51 1.63
C GLU A 45 6.29 -9.35 1.12
N PHE A 46 6.10 -9.50 -0.19
CA PHE A 46 4.95 -10.22 -0.75
C PHE A 46 5.35 -11.44 -1.57
N LEU A 47 6.13 -11.24 -2.63
CA LEU A 47 6.33 -12.28 -3.65
C LEU A 47 7.08 -13.50 -3.07
N GLU A 48 8.14 -13.26 -2.31
CA GLU A 48 8.93 -14.33 -1.71
C GLU A 48 8.29 -14.89 -0.43
N PRO A 49 8.11 -14.12 0.65
CA PRO A 49 7.72 -14.70 1.94
C PRO A 49 6.25 -15.14 1.99
N GLU A 50 5.35 -14.48 1.26
CA GLU A 50 3.90 -14.73 1.38
C GLU A 50 3.37 -15.57 0.22
N PHE A 51 3.81 -15.30 -1.02
CA PHE A 51 3.40 -16.11 -2.18
C PHE A 51 4.32 -17.31 -2.43
N GLY A 52 5.49 -17.35 -1.80
CA GLY A 52 6.43 -18.46 -1.92
C GLY A 52 7.09 -18.55 -3.29
N PHE A 53 7.19 -17.43 -4.03
CA PHE A 53 7.92 -17.39 -5.29
C PHE A 53 9.41 -17.57 -5.03
N GLN A 54 10.03 -18.46 -5.81
CA GLN A 54 11.43 -18.79 -5.63
C GLN A 54 12.30 -17.90 -6.53
N GLU A 55 13.35 -17.32 -5.95
CA GLU A 55 14.27 -16.42 -6.65
C GLU A 55 14.81 -17.02 -7.97
N GLN A 56 15.06 -18.33 -8.00
CA GLN A 56 15.55 -19.04 -9.18
C GLN A 56 14.62 -18.98 -10.41
N TYR A 57 13.33 -18.69 -10.21
CA TYR A 57 12.35 -18.50 -11.28
C TYR A 57 12.07 -17.04 -11.59
N VAL A 58 12.76 -16.11 -10.92
CA VAL A 58 12.46 -14.68 -10.99
C VAL A 58 13.57 -13.95 -11.74
N GLN A 59 13.15 -13.04 -12.62
CA GLN A 59 14.02 -12.14 -13.33
C GLN A 59 13.52 -10.71 -13.13
N THR A 60 14.34 -9.88 -12.49
CA THR A 60 14.08 -8.44 -12.34
C THR A 60 14.87 -7.66 -13.39
N SER A 61 14.21 -6.73 -14.06
CA SER A 61 14.82 -5.89 -15.09
C SER A 61 14.36 -4.45 -14.99
N PHE A 62 15.25 -3.51 -15.25
CA PHE A 62 14.89 -2.11 -15.45
C PHE A 62 14.07 -1.97 -16.74
N SER A 63 12.98 -1.21 -16.72
CA SER A 63 12.08 -1.02 -17.87
C SER A 63 12.72 -0.23 -19.02
N GLY A 64 13.88 0.39 -18.77
CA GLY A 64 14.58 1.26 -19.71
C GLY A 64 14.20 2.73 -19.60
N HIS A 65 13.24 3.07 -18.73
CA HIS A 65 12.83 4.45 -18.51
C HIS A 65 12.63 4.80 -17.03
N ARG A 66 11.49 4.46 -16.43
CA ARG A 66 11.09 4.97 -15.10
C ARG A 66 10.60 3.87 -14.15
N GLY A 67 11.00 2.63 -14.39
CA GLY A 67 10.37 1.51 -13.71
C GLY A 67 11.15 0.22 -13.73
N TYR A 68 10.54 -0.80 -13.14
CA TYR A 68 11.08 -2.15 -13.06
C TYR A 68 10.01 -3.17 -13.44
N HIS A 69 10.44 -4.25 -14.07
CA HIS A 69 9.62 -5.43 -14.29
C HIS A 69 10.16 -6.59 -13.48
N ILE A 70 9.28 -7.30 -12.78
CA ILE A 70 9.57 -8.57 -12.13
C ILE A 70 8.84 -9.66 -12.90
N HIS A 71 9.59 -10.52 -13.58
CA HIS A 71 9.08 -11.67 -14.32
C HIS A 71 9.22 -12.93 -13.47
N VAL A 72 8.11 -13.61 -13.17
CA VAL A 72 8.11 -14.92 -12.50
C VAL A 72 7.80 -15.98 -13.55
N ARG A 73 8.78 -16.83 -13.83
CA ARG A 73 8.76 -17.90 -14.84
C ARG A 73 8.70 -19.29 -14.22
N ASP A 74 7.94 -19.42 -13.14
CA ASP A 74 7.73 -20.71 -12.48
C ASP A 74 6.64 -21.50 -13.25
N PRO A 75 6.94 -22.72 -13.72
CA PRO A 75 5.97 -23.58 -14.39
C PRO A 75 4.67 -23.79 -13.61
N ALA A 76 4.70 -23.75 -12.27
CA ALA A 76 3.54 -23.95 -11.41
C ALA A 76 2.48 -22.84 -11.60
N TYR A 77 2.88 -21.64 -12.00
CA TYR A 77 1.99 -20.47 -12.10
C TYR A 77 1.63 -20.07 -13.54
N LEU A 78 2.17 -20.76 -14.55
CA LEU A 78 1.93 -20.43 -15.98
C LEU A 78 0.45 -20.46 -16.38
N GLN A 79 -0.36 -21.31 -15.71
CA GLN A 79 -1.78 -21.47 -16.00
C GLN A 79 -2.70 -20.53 -15.21
N LEU A 80 -2.16 -19.64 -14.37
CA LEU A 80 -2.99 -18.71 -13.62
C LEU A 80 -3.81 -17.84 -14.59
N ASP A 81 -5.13 -17.88 -14.41
CA ASP A 81 -6.06 -17.09 -15.18
C ASP A 81 -6.04 -15.61 -14.76
N SER A 82 -6.75 -14.76 -15.50
CA SER A 82 -6.82 -13.33 -15.21
C SER A 82 -7.46 -13.04 -13.84
N ASN A 83 -8.35 -13.89 -13.33
CA ASN A 83 -8.99 -13.68 -12.04
C ASN A 83 -8.04 -13.95 -10.88
N ALA A 84 -7.30 -15.06 -10.92
CA ALA A 84 -6.28 -15.40 -9.93
C ALA A 84 -5.16 -14.36 -9.91
N ARG A 85 -4.69 -13.91 -11.08
CA ARG A 85 -3.71 -12.81 -11.20
C ARG A 85 -4.22 -11.52 -10.55
N ARG A 86 -5.49 -11.18 -10.78
CA ARG A 86 -6.13 -10.04 -10.12
C ARG A 86 -6.18 -10.20 -8.60
N GLN A 87 -6.45 -11.40 -8.08
CA GLN A 87 -6.43 -11.63 -6.64
C GLN A 87 -5.04 -11.40 -6.02
N LEU A 88 -3.96 -11.77 -6.71
CA LEU A 88 -2.60 -11.45 -6.25
C LEU A 88 -2.38 -9.93 -6.15
N VAL A 89 -2.78 -9.18 -7.18
CA VAL A 89 -2.68 -7.71 -7.20
C VAL A 89 -3.55 -7.08 -6.11
N ASN A 90 -4.78 -7.56 -5.94
CA ASN A 90 -5.69 -7.08 -4.91
C ASN A 90 -5.12 -7.31 -3.51
N TYR A 91 -4.53 -8.49 -3.28
CA TYR A 91 -3.87 -8.81 -2.02
C TYR A 91 -2.69 -7.89 -1.74
N ILE A 92 -1.80 -7.65 -2.72
CA ILE A 92 -0.66 -6.72 -2.58
C ILE A 92 -1.16 -5.30 -2.25
N ARG A 93 -2.24 -4.86 -2.89
CA ARG A 93 -2.84 -3.53 -2.68
C ARG A 93 -3.70 -3.41 -1.43
N GLY A 94 -3.90 -4.50 -0.68
CA GLY A 94 -4.80 -4.53 0.47
C GLY A 94 -6.28 -4.31 0.12
N GLU A 95 -6.67 -4.58 -1.13
CA GLU A 95 -8.07 -4.49 -1.54
C GLU A 95 -8.89 -5.61 -0.87
N GLY A 96 -9.96 -5.21 -0.17
CA GLY A 96 -10.82 -6.15 0.56
C GLY A 96 -10.29 -6.51 1.95
N VAL A 97 -9.16 -5.94 2.38
CA VAL A 97 -8.64 -6.08 3.75
C VAL A 97 -9.55 -5.33 4.71
N ASN A 98 -10.18 -6.09 5.60
CA ASN A 98 -10.95 -5.52 6.71
C ASN A 98 -10.09 -5.53 7.97
N VAL A 99 -9.57 -4.36 8.33
CA VAL A 99 -8.70 -4.13 9.49
C VAL A 99 -9.31 -4.70 10.79
N GLN A 100 -10.63 -4.54 10.99
CA GLN A 100 -11.30 -5.05 12.19
C GLN A 100 -11.22 -6.58 12.28
N THR A 101 -11.30 -7.28 11.14
CA THR A 101 -11.20 -8.74 11.10
C THR A 101 -9.77 -9.24 11.18
N VAL A 102 -8.81 -8.49 10.61
CA VAL A 102 -7.40 -8.88 10.54
C VAL A 102 -6.74 -8.84 11.91
N VAL A 103 -7.04 -7.83 12.72
CA VAL A 103 -6.50 -7.69 14.09
C VAL A 103 -7.01 -8.80 15.02
N GLY A 104 -8.19 -9.36 14.74
CA GLY A 104 -8.75 -10.51 15.45
C GLY A 104 -8.10 -11.86 15.08
N ASN A 105 -7.34 -11.92 14.00
CA ASN A 105 -6.66 -13.15 13.57
C ASN A 105 -5.32 -13.31 14.27
N SER A 106 -4.93 -14.56 14.56
CA SER A 106 -3.68 -14.87 15.26
C SER A 106 -2.45 -14.78 14.37
N GLN A 107 -2.59 -14.86 13.03
CA GLN A 107 -1.50 -14.92 12.05
C GLN A 107 -1.89 -14.28 10.71
N GLY A 108 -0.92 -13.72 9.97
CA GLY A 108 -1.06 -13.29 8.57
C GLY A 108 -0.31 -11.99 8.24
N GLY A 109 0.21 -11.87 7.01
CA GLY A 109 1.03 -10.73 6.57
C GLY A 109 0.34 -9.37 6.77
N TRP A 110 -0.93 -9.27 6.37
CA TRP A 110 -1.73 -8.06 6.57
C TRP A 110 -1.98 -7.67 8.02
N LYS A 111 -1.86 -8.60 8.99
CA LYS A 111 -1.95 -8.24 10.40
C LYS A 111 -0.76 -7.40 10.82
N ASN A 112 0.44 -7.90 10.54
CA ASN A 112 1.68 -7.19 10.86
C ASN A 112 1.71 -5.83 10.15
N ARG A 113 1.31 -5.78 8.87
CA ARG A 113 1.19 -4.51 8.12
C ARG A 113 0.23 -3.52 8.76
N VAL A 114 -0.92 -3.98 9.24
CA VAL A 114 -1.89 -3.10 9.90
C VAL A 114 -1.35 -2.62 11.25
N GLU A 115 -0.67 -3.48 12.01
CA GLU A 115 -0.06 -3.11 13.31
C GLU A 115 1.08 -2.11 13.12
N ASP A 116 2.04 -2.41 12.25
CA ASP A 116 3.19 -1.56 11.94
C ASP A 116 2.75 -0.25 11.26
N GLY A 117 1.87 -0.33 10.26
CA GLY A 117 1.30 0.82 9.57
C GLY A 117 0.47 1.71 10.49
N THR A 118 -0.17 1.17 11.53
CA THR A 118 -0.85 1.98 12.55
C THR A 118 0.15 2.86 13.28
N GLU A 119 1.29 2.32 13.70
CA GLU A 119 2.33 3.11 14.38
C GLU A 119 2.90 4.18 13.46
N ILE A 120 3.27 3.82 12.23
CA ILE A 120 3.87 4.73 11.26
C ILE A 120 2.91 5.87 10.91
N VAL A 121 1.65 5.56 10.58
CA VAL A 121 0.65 6.59 10.23
C VAL A 121 0.37 7.49 11.42
N VAL A 122 0.32 6.95 12.66
CA VAL A 122 0.16 7.78 13.86
C VAL A 122 1.34 8.72 14.05
N GLU A 123 2.57 8.25 13.87
CA GLU A 123 3.78 9.08 13.95
C GLU A 123 3.75 10.20 12.91
N LYS A 124 3.49 9.86 11.63
CA LYS A 124 3.37 10.85 10.54
C LYS A 124 2.29 11.90 10.84
N LEU A 125 1.11 11.47 11.29
CA LEU A 125 0.02 12.37 11.68
C LEU A 125 0.41 13.27 12.86
N ARG A 126 1.17 12.77 13.84
CA ARG A 126 1.63 13.58 14.98
C ARG A 126 2.67 14.62 14.56
N SER A 127 3.59 14.28 13.66
CA SER A 127 4.54 15.23 13.07
C SER A 127 3.79 16.35 12.32
N ILE A 128 2.77 16.00 11.53
CA ILE A 128 1.89 16.98 10.87
C ILE A 128 1.16 17.86 11.90
N GLY A 129 0.51 17.26 12.90
CA GLY A 129 -0.29 17.98 13.90
C GLY A 129 0.55 18.90 14.78
N SER A 130 1.76 18.48 15.14
CA SER A 130 2.71 19.25 15.93
C SER A 130 3.45 20.32 15.12
N LYS A 131 3.25 20.37 13.80
CA LYS A 131 3.91 21.29 12.86
C LYS A 131 5.43 21.17 12.89
N SER A 132 5.92 19.93 12.87
CA SER A 132 7.35 19.64 12.71
C SER A 132 7.91 20.17 11.38
N ALA A 133 9.23 20.23 11.25
CA ALA A 133 9.89 20.77 10.06
C ALA A 133 9.52 20.04 8.76
N ASP A 134 9.30 18.73 8.86
CA ASP A 134 8.89 17.78 7.81
C ASP A 134 7.37 17.63 7.67
N GLY A 135 6.56 18.26 8.56
CA GLY A 135 5.11 18.04 8.60
C GLY A 135 4.38 18.38 7.29
N ASN A 136 4.85 19.38 6.52
CA ASN A 136 4.26 19.68 5.22
C ASN A 136 4.54 18.61 4.16
N GLU A 137 5.73 18.01 4.20
CA GLU A 137 6.13 16.93 3.29
C GLU A 137 5.32 15.67 3.58
N LEU A 138 5.23 15.28 4.85
CA LEU A 138 4.40 14.17 5.31
C LEU A 138 2.91 14.37 4.98
N LEU A 139 2.41 15.61 5.06
CA LEU A 139 1.03 15.91 4.66
C LEU A 139 0.81 15.70 3.16
N VAL A 140 1.79 16.02 2.33
CA VAL A 140 1.74 15.76 0.88
C VAL A 140 1.78 14.25 0.59
N GLU A 141 2.64 13.52 1.30
CA GLU A 141 2.77 12.07 1.21
C GLU A 141 1.46 11.36 1.57
N LEU A 142 0.91 11.61 2.77
CA LEU A 142 -0.35 11.00 3.22
C LEU A 142 -1.55 11.38 2.33
N ASP A 143 -1.58 12.59 1.77
CA ASP A 143 -2.59 12.97 0.76
C ASP A 143 -2.45 12.16 -0.54
N GLY A 144 -1.22 11.85 -0.94
CA GLY A 144 -0.90 10.98 -2.07
C GLY A 144 -1.43 9.57 -1.86
N ILE A 145 -1.10 8.95 -0.72
CA ILE A 145 -1.60 7.64 -0.30
C ILE A 145 -3.12 7.64 -0.28
N MET A 146 -3.74 8.65 0.35
CA MET A 146 -5.19 8.78 0.43
C MET A 146 -5.82 8.85 -0.97
N LYS A 147 -5.27 9.63 -1.90
CA LYS A 147 -5.78 9.72 -3.28
C LYS A 147 -5.72 8.39 -4.03
N GLN A 148 -4.70 7.58 -3.80
CA GLN A 148 -4.62 6.24 -4.36
C GLN A 148 -5.68 5.33 -3.75
N ARG A 149 -5.80 5.34 -2.41
CA ARG A 149 -6.79 4.53 -1.67
C ARG A 149 -8.24 4.89 -2.04
N LEU A 150 -8.56 6.16 -2.25
CA LEU A 150 -9.90 6.61 -2.69
C LEU A 150 -10.32 6.05 -4.05
N LYS A 151 -9.36 5.65 -4.91
CA LYS A 151 -9.64 4.98 -6.20
C LYS A 151 -9.93 3.49 -6.05
N SER A 152 -9.63 2.90 -4.88
CA SER A 152 -9.84 1.48 -4.62
C SER A 152 -11.33 1.17 -4.48
N GLN A 153 -11.76 0.02 -5.02
CA GLN A 153 -13.18 -0.33 -5.03
C GLN A 153 -13.74 -0.55 -3.62
N ASP A 154 -12.91 -1.02 -2.70
CA ASP A 154 -13.24 -1.33 -1.31
C ASP A 154 -13.18 -0.11 -0.37
N SER A 155 -12.79 1.07 -0.87
CA SER A 155 -12.67 2.26 -0.03
C SER A 155 -14.02 2.71 0.51
N LYS A 156 -14.10 2.82 1.84
CA LYS A 156 -15.30 3.27 2.57
C LYS A 156 -15.59 4.76 2.42
N ILE A 157 -14.61 5.53 1.98
CA ILE A 157 -14.70 6.98 1.75
C ILE A 157 -14.48 7.27 0.26
N LYS A 158 -15.23 8.23 -0.29
CA LYS A 158 -15.15 8.61 -1.72
C LYS A 158 -14.45 9.94 -1.97
N SER A 159 -14.21 10.71 -0.92
CA SER A 159 -13.46 11.95 -0.98
C SER A 159 -12.88 12.28 0.39
N PHE A 160 -11.64 12.75 0.43
CA PHE A 160 -11.02 13.24 1.64
C PHE A 160 -10.04 14.35 1.26
N SER A 161 -10.19 15.53 1.85
CA SER A 161 -9.38 16.70 1.48
C SER A 161 -8.16 16.84 2.38
N LYS A 162 -7.09 17.47 1.87
CA LYS A 162 -5.92 17.86 2.68
C LYS A 162 -6.30 18.60 3.98
N LYS A 163 -7.36 19.41 3.95
CA LYS A 163 -7.87 20.09 5.15
C LYS A 163 -8.43 19.09 6.18
N LYS A 164 -9.20 18.09 5.74
CA LYS A 164 -9.69 17.02 6.64
C LYS A 164 -8.55 16.16 7.16
N LEU A 165 -7.51 15.93 6.35
CA LEU A 165 -6.28 15.24 6.76
C LEU A 165 -5.52 16.01 7.86
N ALA A 166 -5.38 17.33 7.71
CA ALA A 166 -4.81 18.18 8.76
C ALA A 166 -5.65 18.14 10.05
N MET A 167 -6.98 18.13 9.95
CA MET A 167 -7.85 17.96 11.13
C MET A 167 -7.68 16.60 11.81
N LEU A 168 -7.48 15.53 11.03
CA LEU A 168 -7.18 14.20 11.57
C LEU A 168 -5.81 14.21 12.30
N ALA A 169 -4.81 14.87 11.73
CA ALA A 169 -3.49 15.06 12.35
C ALA A 169 -3.56 15.83 13.67
N GLU A 170 -4.37 16.88 13.76
CA GLU A 170 -4.60 17.58 15.03
C GLU A 170 -5.23 16.66 16.09
N GLN A 171 -6.13 15.76 15.69
CA GLN A 171 -6.76 14.82 16.63
C GLN A 171 -5.83 13.68 17.08
N SER A 172 -4.83 13.29 16.28
CA SER A 172 -3.90 12.21 16.61
C SER A 172 -2.89 12.58 17.71
N LEU A 173 -2.79 13.88 18.04
CA LEU A 173 -2.02 14.38 19.19
C LEU A 173 -2.62 13.98 20.54
N ASN A 174 -3.88 13.54 20.58
CA ASN A 174 -4.51 13.09 21.81
C ASN A 174 -4.14 11.62 22.11
N ASP A 175 -3.24 11.40 23.06
CA ASP A 175 -2.76 10.07 23.46
C ASP A 175 -3.91 9.12 23.82
N THR A 176 -4.91 9.58 24.58
CA THR A 176 -6.05 8.75 24.97
C THR A 176 -6.85 8.25 23.76
N LYS A 177 -7.01 9.08 22.72
CA LYS A 177 -7.68 8.63 21.47
C LYS A 177 -6.85 7.57 20.76
N ILE A 178 -5.53 7.72 20.72
CA ILE A 178 -4.61 6.78 20.09
C ILE A 178 -4.58 5.45 20.83
N GLU A 179 -4.46 5.46 22.16
CA GLU A 179 -4.50 4.24 22.99
C GLU A 179 -5.82 3.48 22.81
N ARG A 180 -6.95 4.21 22.73
CA ARG A 180 -8.26 3.60 22.45
C ARG A 180 -8.34 2.99 21.06
N LEU A 181 -7.73 3.63 20.06
CA LEU A 181 -7.70 3.12 18.68
C LEU A 181 -6.89 1.82 18.59
N LYS A 182 -5.70 1.81 19.20
CA LYS A 182 -4.79 0.67 19.21
C LYS A 182 -5.34 -0.51 20.01
N SER A 183 -6.01 -0.24 21.13
CA SER A 183 -6.63 -1.31 21.94
C SER A 183 -7.88 -1.90 21.30
N ASN A 184 -8.62 -1.13 20.51
CA ASN A 184 -9.79 -1.65 19.80
C ASN A 184 -10.02 -0.93 18.47
N THR A 185 -9.67 -1.63 17.39
CA THR A 185 -9.74 -1.14 16.01
C THR A 185 -11.15 -1.01 15.43
N SER A 186 -12.18 -1.46 16.17
CA SER A 186 -13.58 -1.22 15.83
C SER A 186 -14.12 0.13 16.36
N LEU A 187 -13.36 0.84 17.20
CA LEU A 187 -13.81 2.11 17.78
C LEU A 187 -13.66 3.27 16.79
N THR A 188 -14.69 4.11 16.73
CA THR A 188 -14.68 5.38 15.97
C THR A 188 -14.12 6.51 16.82
N VAL A 189 -12.79 6.56 17.00
CA VAL A 189 -12.13 7.49 17.93
C VAL A 189 -12.05 8.94 17.41
N PHE A 190 -12.05 9.12 16.08
CA PHE A 190 -11.95 10.44 15.41
C PHE A 190 -13.28 10.87 14.76
N GLY A 191 -14.37 10.14 15.03
CA GLY A 191 -15.61 10.20 14.25
C GLY A 191 -15.57 9.24 13.05
N GLU A 192 -16.73 8.92 12.48
CA GLU A 192 -16.88 7.85 11.47
C GLU A 192 -16.02 8.08 10.23
N GLU A 193 -16.09 9.27 9.62
CA GLU A 193 -15.37 9.59 8.38
C GLU A 193 -13.85 9.59 8.60
N GLN A 194 -13.36 10.24 9.67
CA GLN A 194 -11.92 10.37 9.92
C GLN A 194 -11.29 9.07 10.43
N THR A 195 -12.03 8.27 11.19
CA THR A 195 -11.56 6.93 11.57
C THR A 195 -11.48 6.02 10.34
N SER A 196 -12.45 6.12 9.43
CA SER A 196 -12.39 5.39 8.16
C SER A 196 -11.20 5.84 7.31
N ALA A 197 -10.95 7.15 7.24
CA ALA A 197 -9.79 7.70 6.55
C ALA A 197 -8.46 7.24 7.15
N PHE A 198 -8.35 7.21 8.48
CA PHE A 198 -7.18 6.67 9.16
C PHE A 198 -6.88 5.24 8.72
N TRP A 199 -7.89 4.37 8.69
CA TRP A 199 -7.69 2.98 8.25
C TRP A 199 -7.39 2.84 6.76
N GLU A 200 -7.88 3.76 5.91
CA GLU A 200 -7.44 3.79 4.51
C GLU A 200 -5.96 4.19 4.40
N LEU A 201 -5.47 5.14 5.21
CA LEU A 201 -4.03 5.47 5.25
C LEU A 201 -3.21 4.27 5.69
N VAL A 202 -3.59 3.58 6.77
CA VAL A 202 -2.87 2.39 7.27
C VAL A 202 -2.80 1.26 6.24
N LYS A 203 -3.81 1.12 5.38
CA LYS A 203 -3.78 0.11 4.30
C LYS A 203 -2.91 0.51 3.10
N GLY A 204 -2.57 1.78 2.96
CA GLY A 204 -1.86 2.31 1.80
C GLY A 204 -0.44 2.79 2.09
N ASP A 205 -0.07 2.87 3.37
CA ASP A 205 1.29 3.08 3.85
C ASP A 205 2.06 1.75 3.83
#